data_AF-A0A3M6V830-F1
#
_entry.id   AF-A0A3M6V830-F1
#
_cell.length_a   1.000
_cell.length_b   1.000
_cell.length_c   1.000
_cell.angle_alpha   90.00
_cell.angle_beta   90.00
_cell.angle_gamma   90.00
#
_symmetry.space_group_name_H-M   'P 1'
#
loop_
_entity.id
_entity.type
_entity.pdbx_description
1 polymer ?
#
loop_
_entity_poly.entity_id
_entity_poly.type
_entity_poly.pdbx_seq_one_letter_code
_entity_poly.pdbx_strand_id
1 'polypeptide(L)'
;MDSETSNAERTVRYLYEEKQKQIERGETDKKMSCRWFLDRSFYCVTPGNQIEHFYRYGQVDECKFTWKNMYLCYRSTLMDEKKRQDFLKDTPLDSSKCPHTTDVWETKEVPGW
;
A
#
# COMPACT_ATOMS: atom_id res chain seq x y z
N MET A 1 5.71 3.38 16.37
CA MET A 1 5.50 2.58 15.15
C MET A 1 6.71 2.76 14.28
N ASP A 2 7.32 1.67 13.85
CA ASP A 2 8.51 1.68 13.02
C ASP A 2 8.11 1.95 11.56
N SER A 3 8.99 2.54 10.75
CA SER A 3 8.68 2.97 9.37
C SER A 3 8.05 1.84 8.53
N GLU A 4 8.51 0.59 8.72
CA GLU A 4 7.97 -0.57 8.01
C GLU A 4 6.49 -0.81 8.30
N THR A 5 6.08 -0.71 9.57
CA THR A 5 4.67 -0.92 9.98
C THR A 5 3.75 0.15 9.37
N SER A 6 4.17 1.41 9.41
CA SER A 6 3.42 2.53 8.82
C SER A 6 3.31 2.41 7.30
N ASN A 7 4.40 2.01 6.62
CA ASN A 7 4.35 1.78 5.19
C ASN A 7 3.46 0.58 4.82
N ALA A 8 3.45 -0.47 5.65
CA ALA A 8 2.59 -1.63 5.43
C ALA A 8 1.10 -1.26 5.51
N GLU A 9 0.71 -0.51 6.54
CA GLU A 9 -0.66 -0.03 6.68
C GLU A 9 -1.08 0.84 5.49
N ARG A 10 -0.22 1.77 5.05
CA ARG A 10 -0.48 2.58 3.85
C ARG A 10 -0.69 1.73 2.61
N THR A 11 0.09 0.65 2.42
CA THR A 11 -0.09 -0.23 1.27
C THR A 11 -1.40 -1.00 1.29
N VAL A 12 -1.79 -1.52 2.45
CA VAL A 12 -3.07 -2.23 2.63
C VAL A 12 -4.23 -1.28 2.38
N ARG A 13 -4.15 -0.05 2.91
CA ARG A 13 -5.16 1.00 2.70
C ARG A 13 -5.34 1.34 1.22
N TYR A 14 -4.25 1.63 0.51
CA TYR A 14 -4.30 1.93 -0.93
C TYR A 14 -4.96 0.79 -1.73
N LEU A 15 -4.59 -0.46 -1.45
CA LEU A 15 -5.15 -1.62 -2.15
C LEU A 15 -6.63 -1.82 -1.87
N TYR A 16 -7.06 -1.55 -0.63
CA TYR A 16 -8.47 -1.62 -0.25
C TYR A 16 -9.29 -0.55 -1.00
N GLU A 17 -8.81 0.70 -1.03
CA GLU A 17 -9.45 1.80 -1.76
C GLU A 17 -9.52 1.53 -3.27
N GLU A 18 -8.45 1.03 -3.88
CA GLU A 18 -8.46 0.63 -5.31
C GLU A 18 -9.45 -0.51 -5.56
N LYS A 19 -9.53 -1.50 -4.67
CA LYS A 19 -10.49 -2.61 -4.77
C LYS A 19 -11.93 -2.10 -4.70
N GLN A 20 -12.24 -1.16 -3.80
CA GLN A 20 -13.56 -0.53 -3.73
C GLN A 20 -13.92 0.19 -5.03
N LYS A 21 -13.01 1.00 -5.57
CA LYS A 21 -13.21 1.70 -6.85
C LYS A 21 -13.45 0.74 -8.02
N GLN A 22 -12.76 -0.41 -8.04
CA GLN A 22 -12.99 -1.45 -9.05
C GLN A 22 -14.39 -2.07 -8.93
N ILE A 23 -14.83 -2.35 -7.70
CA ILE A 23 -16.19 -2.86 -7.41
C ILE A 23 -17.24 -1.86 -7.87
N GLU A 24 -17.07 -0.56 -7.55
CA GLU A 24 -17.98 0.51 -7.97
C GLU A 24 -18.05 0.67 -9.49
N ARG A 25 -16.93 0.49 -10.19
CA ARG A 25 -16.86 0.55 -11.66
C ARG A 25 -17.47 -0.68 -12.35
N GLY A 26 -17.78 -1.75 -11.61
CA GLY A 26 -18.22 -3.03 -12.17
C GLY A 26 -17.12 -3.72 -13.00
N GLU A 27 -15.86 -3.36 -12.78
CA GLU A 27 -14.73 -3.92 -13.53
C GLU A 27 -14.30 -5.25 -12.88
N THR A 28 -14.46 -6.35 -13.62
CA THR A 28 -14.06 -7.70 -13.16
C THR A 28 -12.57 -7.97 -13.33
N ASP A 29 -11.87 -7.12 -14.09
CA ASP A 29 -10.47 -7.31 -14.43
C ASP A 29 -9.61 -6.91 -13.23
N LYS A 30 -9.09 -7.90 -12.50
CA LYS A 30 -8.24 -7.72 -11.30
C LYS A 30 -6.83 -7.26 -11.67
N LYS A 31 -6.68 -6.34 -12.63
CA LYS A 31 -5.37 -5.76 -12.98
C LYS A 31 -4.99 -4.78 -11.88
N MET A 32 -3.85 -5.04 -11.25
CA MET A 32 -3.29 -4.17 -10.23
C MET A 32 -2.39 -3.13 -10.88
N SER A 33 -2.60 -1.86 -10.56
CA SER A 33 -1.78 -0.76 -11.06
C SER A 33 -0.51 -0.64 -10.19
N CYS A 34 0.67 -0.92 -10.77
CA CYS A 34 1.94 -0.81 -10.03
C CYS A 34 2.49 0.60 -9.92
N ARG A 35 1.83 1.57 -10.56
CA ARG A 35 2.27 2.98 -10.60
C ARG A 35 2.46 3.57 -9.21
N TRP A 36 1.51 3.36 -8.31
CA TRP A 36 1.60 3.91 -6.97
C TRP A 36 2.79 3.35 -6.17
N PHE A 37 3.11 2.06 -6.32
CA PHE A 37 4.26 1.45 -5.66
C PHE A 37 5.60 1.99 -6.18
N LEU A 38 5.67 2.29 -7.48
CA LEU A 38 6.82 2.95 -8.09
C LEU A 38 6.99 4.36 -7.51
N ASP A 39 5.93 5.17 -7.58
CA ASP A 39 5.94 6.55 -7.10
C ASP A 39 6.30 6.61 -5.60
N ARG A 40 5.77 5.66 -4.81
CA ARG A 40 6.06 5.55 -3.37
C ARG A 40 7.53 5.19 -3.09
N SER A 41 8.13 4.32 -3.89
CA SER A 41 9.54 3.93 -3.75
C SER A 41 10.47 5.10 -4.07
N PHE A 42 10.18 5.84 -5.14
CA PHE A 42 10.91 7.06 -5.47
C PHE A 42 10.71 8.16 -4.43
N TYR A 43 9.49 8.35 -3.94
CA TYR A 43 9.21 9.30 -2.86
C TYR A 43 10.06 9.00 -1.63
N CYS A 44 10.20 7.72 -1.27
CA CYS A 44 10.98 7.32 -0.11
C CYS A 44 12.44 7.81 -0.17
N VAL A 45 13.10 7.69 -1.34
CA VAL A 45 14.50 8.08 -1.50
C VAL A 45 14.71 9.60 -1.68
N THR A 46 13.64 10.39 -1.77
CA THR A 46 13.79 11.85 -1.93
C THR A 46 14.44 12.49 -0.70
N PRO A 47 15.31 13.50 -0.88
CA PRO A 47 15.96 14.18 0.24
C PRO A 47 14.96 14.78 1.25
N GLY A 48 13.85 15.35 0.76
CA GLY A 48 12.83 15.95 1.63
C GLY A 48 12.21 14.93 2.58
N ASN A 49 11.78 13.78 2.06
CA ASN A 49 11.21 12.71 2.88
C ASN A 49 12.24 12.12 3.86
N GLN A 50 13.50 11.95 3.41
CA GLN A 50 14.56 11.40 4.26
C GLN A 50 14.96 12.35 5.40
N ILE A 51 14.98 13.67 5.16
CA ILE A 51 15.23 14.67 6.21
C ILE A 51 14.08 14.65 7.24
N GLU A 52 12.83 14.61 6.78
CA GLU A 52 11.67 14.53 7.70
C GLU A 52 11.71 13.24 8.53
N HIS A 53 12.01 12.11 7.89
CA HIS A 53 12.12 10.82 8.56
C HIS A 53 13.23 10.83 9.62
N PHE A 54 14.41 11.36 9.26
CA PHE A 54 15.52 11.52 10.19
C PHE A 54 15.18 12.44 11.36
N TYR A 55 14.49 13.56 11.10
CA TYR A 55 14.01 14.45 12.16
C TYR A 55 13.06 13.76 13.14
N ARG A 56 12.13 12.94 12.64
CA ARG A 56 11.13 12.26 13.49
C ARG A 56 11.67 11.05 14.23
N TYR A 57 12.52 10.24 13.59
CA TYR A 57 12.92 8.93 14.10
C TYR A 57 14.42 8.81 14.41
N GLY A 58 15.22 9.83 14.10
CA GLY A 58 16.67 9.83 14.35
C GLY A 58 17.49 8.94 13.42
N GLN A 59 16.87 8.39 12.37
CA GLN A 59 17.52 7.50 11.40
C GLN A 59 17.01 7.74 9.98
N VAL A 60 17.85 7.45 9.00
CA VAL A 60 17.48 7.47 7.58
C VAL A 60 16.66 6.21 7.28
N ASP A 61 15.60 6.32 6.48
CA ASP A 61 14.82 5.16 6.04
C ASP A 61 15.58 4.44 4.92
N GLU A 62 15.82 3.14 5.09
CA GLU A 62 16.46 2.31 4.07
C GLU A 62 15.54 2.02 2.87
N CYS A 63 14.26 2.40 2.94
CA CYS A 63 13.25 2.22 1.89
C CYS A 63 13.01 0.76 1.47
N LYS A 64 13.60 -0.22 2.17
CA LYS A 64 13.55 -1.66 1.84
C LYS A 64 12.14 -2.15 1.63
N PHE A 65 11.21 -1.72 2.48
CA PHE A 65 9.81 -2.10 2.41
C PHE A 65 9.12 -1.60 1.13
N THR A 66 9.31 -0.32 0.76
CA THR A 66 8.70 0.25 -0.45
C THR A 66 9.23 -0.39 -1.73
N TRP A 67 10.55 -0.61 -1.79
CA TRP A 67 11.19 -1.31 -2.91
C TRP A 67 10.73 -2.77 -3.02
N LYS A 68 10.59 -3.48 -1.89
CA LYS A 68 10.05 -4.84 -1.86
C LYS A 68 8.62 -4.88 -2.44
N ASN A 69 7.75 -3.94 -2.06
CA ASN A 69 6.39 -3.88 -2.57
C ASN A 69 6.34 -3.54 -4.07
N MET A 70 7.20 -2.64 -4.54
CA MET A 70 7.34 -2.36 -5.96
C MET A 70 7.74 -3.62 -6.72
N TYR A 71 8.77 -4.34 -6.26
CA TYR A 71 9.21 -5.61 -6.86
C TYR A 71 8.10 -6.65 -6.87
N LEU A 72 7.40 -6.85 -5.73
CA LEU A 72 6.28 -7.80 -5.64
C LEU A 72 5.18 -7.45 -6.65
N CYS A 73 4.84 -6.16 -6.78
CA CYS A 73 3.84 -5.72 -7.75
C CYS A 73 4.26 -6.05 -9.19
N TYR A 74 5.45 -5.62 -9.63
CA TYR A 74 5.92 -5.92 -10.99
C TYR A 74 6.06 -7.42 -11.25
N ARG A 75 6.51 -8.18 -10.26
CA ARG A 75 6.66 -9.63 -10.42
C ARG A 75 5.31 -10.32 -10.58
N SER A 76 4.29 -9.81 -9.88
CA SER A 76 2.92 -10.34 -9.89
C SER A 76 2.18 -10.08 -11.19
N THR A 77 2.50 -9.01 -11.94
CA THR A 77 1.88 -8.72 -13.24
C THR A 77 2.28 -9.73 -14.33
N LEU A 78 3.38 -10.44 -14.13
CA LEU A 78 3.87 -11.49 -15.04
C LEU A 78 3.28 -12.88 -14.72
N MET A 79 2.40 -12.99 -13.72
CA MET A 79 1.82 -14.26 -13.28
C MET A 79 0.34 -14.37 -13.62
N ASP A 80 -0.14 -15.59 -13.84
CA ASP A 80 -1.57 -15.89 -13.91
C ASP A 80 -2.26 -15.58 -12.58
N GLU A 81 -3.56 -15.31 -12.62
CA GLU A 81 -4.32 -14.84 -11.46
C GLU A 81 -4.24 -15.75 -10.22
N LYS A 82 -4.33 -17.07 -10.41
CA LYS A 82 -4.24 -18.06 -9.31
C LYS A 82 -2.84 -18.04 -8.66
N LYS A 83 -1.80 -18.12 -9.50
CA LYS A 83 -0.40 -18.09 -9.05
C LYS A 83 -0.05 -16.76 -8.40
N ARG A 84 -0.61 -15.67 -8.89
CA ARG A 84 -0.44 -14.33 -8.32
C ARG A 84 -1.02 -14.26 -6.90
N GLN A 85 -2.23 -14.74 -6.69
CA GLN A 85 -2.82 -14.76 -5.35
C GLN A 85 -1.94 -15.59 -4.41
N ASP A 86 -1.50 -16.77 -4.84
CA ASP A 86 -0.60 -17.61 -4.05
C ASP A 86 0.75 -16.95 -3.76
N PHE A 87 1.32 -16.22 -4.72
CA PHE A 87 2.59 -15.49 -4.56
C PHE A 87 2.48 -14.29 -3.62
N LEU A 88 1.32 -13.62 -3.61
CA LEU A 88 1.08 -12.44 -2.78
C LEU A 88 0.56 -12.79 -1.39
N LYS A 89 0.22 -14.06 -1.10
CA LYS A 89 -0.16 -14.51 0.24
C LYS A 89 0.88 -14.08 1.27
N ASP A 90 0.39 -13.69 2.44
CA ASP A 90 1.18 -13.21 3.59
C ASP A 90 1.93 -11.88 3.36
N THR A 91 1.99 -11.37 2.12
CA THR A 91 2.58 -10.05 1.83
C THR A 91 1.59 -8.91 2.15
N PRO A 92 2.05 -7.66 2.28
CA PRO A 92 1.16 -6.50 2.39
C PRO A 92 0.27 -6.31 1.16
N LEU A 93 0.61 -6.94 0.02
CA LEU A 93 -0.13 -6.88 -1.23
C LEU A 93 -1.23 -7.95 -1.33
N ASP A 94 -1.43 -8.74 -0.29
CA ASP A 94 -2.47 -9.75 -0.26
C ASP A 94 -3.87 -9.11 -0.31
N SER A 95 -4.67 -9.52 -1.29
CA SER A 95 -6.07 -9.12 -1.45
C SER A 95 -7.00 -9.52 -0.29
N SER A 96 -6.57 -10.46 0.56
CA SER A 96 -7.30 -10.93 1.73
C SER A 96 -7.16 -9.99 2.94
N LYS A 97 -6.07 -9.22 2.99
CA LYS A 97 -5.79 -8.31 4.10
C LYS A 97 -6.72 -7.11 4.04
N CYS A 98 -7.43 -6.89 5.14
CA CYS A 98 -8.22 -5.69 5.34
C CYS A 98 -7.37 -4.64 6.06
N PRO A 99 -7.62 -3.33 5.81
CA PRO A 99 -7.01 -2.27 6.59
C PRO A 99 -7.42 -2.38 8.06
N HIS A 100 -6.65 -1.75 8.94
CA HIS A 100 -6.93 -1.75 10.36
C HIS A 100 -8.32 -1.14 10.63
N THR A 101 -9.09 -1.72 11.55
CA THR A 101 -10.50 -1.37 11.81
C THR A 101 -10.70 0.06 12.29
N THR A 102 -9.66 0.70 12.83
CA THR A 102 -9.70 2.10 13.29
C THR A 102 -9.57 3.13 12.16
N ASP A 103 -9.31 2.70 10.92
CA ASP A 103 -9.03 3.60 9.79
C ASP A 103 -10.30 3.94 8.97
N VAL A 104 -11.40 3.22 9.20
CA VAL A 104 -12.72 3.56 8.62
C VAL A 104 -13.33 4.68 9.45
N TRP A 105 -13.00 5.92 9.11
CA TRP A 105 -13.79 7.06 9.55
C TRP A 105 -15.10 7.04 8.74
N GLU A 106 -16.19 6.58 9.35
CA GLU A 106 -17.51 6.80 8.78
C GLU A 106 -17.74 8.30 8.69
N THR A 107 -18.09 8.78 7.50
CA THR A 107 -18.44 10.19 7.30
C THR A 107 -19.59 10.51 8.25
N LYS A 108 -19.32 11.37 9.25
CA LYS A 108 -20.38 11.84 10.13
C LYS A 108 -21.38 12.61 9.28
N GLU A 109 -22.60 12.08 9.14
CA GLU A 109 -23.69 12.76 8.44
C GLU A 109 -24.11 14.05 9.15
N VAL A 110 -23.90 14.09 10.47
CA VAL A 110 -24.16 15.26 11.32
C VAL A 110 -22.91 15.63 12.10
N PRO A 111 -22.54 16.92 12.17
CA PRO A 111 -21.47 17.34 13.06
C PRO A 111 -21.85 16.96 14.49
N GLY A 112 -21.02 16.13 15.13
CA GLY A 112 -21.07 15.98 16.59
C GLY A 112 -20.64 17.31 17.19
N TRP A 113 -21.44 17.84 18.10
CA TRP A 113 -21.25 19.14 18.77
C TRP A 113 -19.81 19.39 19.23
#